data_AF-A0A7Y2ISB3-F1
#
_entry.id   AF-A0A7Y2ISB3-F1
#
_cell.length_a   1.000
_cell.length_b   1.000
_cell.length_c   1.000
_cell.angle_alpha   90.00
_cell.angle_beta   90.00
_cell.angle_gamma   90.00
#
_symmetry.space_group_name_H-M   'P 1'
#
loop_
_entity.id
_entity.type
_entity.pdbx_description
1 polymer ?
#
loop_
_entity_poly.entity_id
_entity_poly.type
_entity_poly.pdbx_seq_one_letter_code
_entity_poly.pdbx_strand_id
1 'polypeptide(L)'
;MKRNWIGLIALLTLLAACGGDAAETTTVAPVVTTAAPSATTAAPATTAAPATTAAPATTAAPATTTTMASGSSSDAAAFSRALANTSEINSGRMEGLIEMMGLEDGPEDFSITFSGEFDNAERIFHFIMDMSALAETGTDEIPPEFAGAFGEMEMLQIGDESYMKFGLFSILGVTTEWVSLPTDDAAGTAGSFGTPTPSDPLEFLRALDNGQVDVAIVGTETIRGVATTQYRVTVDPEKLAEGATDEELEALEAQGLVGFEGAVPIDIWIDDDGLIHRYVVEVTPTEADAAEAGFGMMTMTWEIFDHGDTIEVTAPDPADVTDFGSLGGFGFSG
;
A
#
# COMPACT_ATOMS: atom_id res chain seq x y z
N MET A 1 -1.16 -28.94 -19.16
CA MET A 1 -1.82 -28.25 -20.29
C MET A 1 -1.22 -26.87 -20.36
N LYS A 2 -0.73 -26.41 -21.51
CA LYS A 2 -0.15 -25.07 -21.65
C LYS A 2 -1.30 -24.07 -21.74
N ARG A 3 -1.39 -23.10 -20.84
CA ARG A 3 -2.50 -22.13 -20.78
C ARG A 3 -1.98 -20.79 -21.32
N ASN A 4 -2.48 -20.40 -22.49
CA ASN A 4 -2.20 -19.13 -23.14
C ASN A 4 -3.13 -18.06 -22.54
N TRP A 5 -2.58 -16.96 -22.04
CA TRP A 5 -3.33 -15.77 -21.60
C TRP A 5 -3.32 -14.72 -22.72
N ILE A 6 -4.39 -14.64 -23.51
CA ILE A 6 -4.66 -13.52 -24.42
C ILE A 6 -6.16 -13.24 -24.42
N GLY A 7 -6.54 -12.10 -23.84
CA GLY A 7 -7.67 -11.21 -24.18
C GLY A 7 -9.10 -11.73 -24.02
N LEU A 8 -10.01 -10.91 -23.47
CA LEU A 8 -10.98 -10.08 -24.23
C LEU A 8 -12.13 -9.53 -23.32
N ILE A 9 -12.65 -8.35 -23.68
CA ILE A 9 -14.06 -7.83 -23.52
C ILE A 9 -14.37 -7.08 -22.20
N ALA A 10 -15.10 -5.95 -22.16
CA ALA A 10 -15.51 -4.98 -23.18
C ALA A 10 -16.09 -3.71 -22.52
N LEU A 11 -15.62 -2.60 -23.06
CA LEU A 11 -16.24 -1.28 -23.25
C LEU A 11 -17.78 -1.22 -23.25
N LEU A 12 -18.37 -0.44 -22.33
CA LEU A 12 -19.74 0.08 -22.47
C LEU A 12 -19.91 1.45 -21.78
N THR A 13 -19.60 2.54 -22.49
CA THR A 13 -19.82 3.92 -22.04
C THR A 13 -21.15 4.48 -22.58
N LEU A 14 -22.01 4.95 -21.67
CA LEU A 14 -23.15 5.82 -21.96
C LEU A 14 -22.74 7.28 -21.70
N LEU A 15 -22.65 8.06 -22.78
CA LEU A 15 -22.48 9.51 -22.75
C LEU A 15 -23.84 10.19 -22.46
N ALA A 16 -23.90 10.95 -21.37
CA ALA A 16 -24.88 12.02 -21.18
C ALA A 16 -24.15 13.36 -21.05
N ALA A 17 -24.52 14.28 -21.95
CA ALA A 17 -23.94 15.59 -22.15
C ALA A 17 -24.45 16.64 -21.16
N CYS A 18 -23.58 17.59 -20.79
CA CYS A 18 -23.76 19.06 -20.72
C CYS A 18 -22.47 19.63 -20.09
N GLY A 19 -21.73 20.61 -20.61
CA GLY A 19 -22.16 21.85 -21.28
C GLY A 19 -22.27 22.96 -20.24
N GLY A 20 -21.28 23.86 -20.15
CA GLY A 20 -21.37 25.00 -19.22
C GLY A 20 -20.11 25.86 -19.07
N ASP A 21 -19.91 26.72 -20.05
CA ASP A 21 -19.02 27.90 -20.07
C ASP A 21 -19.24 28.84 -18.86
N ALA A 22 -18.18 29.41 -18.27
CA ALA A 22 -18.07 30.86 -18.00
C ALA A 22 -16.90 31.26 -17.07
N ALA A 23 -16.21 32.30 -17.57
CA ALA A 23 -15.74 33.49 -16.86
C ALA A 23 -14.41 33.47 -16.07
N GLU A 24 -13.37 33.90 -16.80
CA GLU A 24 -12.24 34.66 -16.26
C GLU A 24 -12.71 35.81 -15.37
N THR A 25 -12.14 35.94 -14.17
CA THR A 25 -12.16 37.20 -13.42
C THR A 25 -10.76 37.49 -12.87
N THR A 26 -10.10 38.45 -13.51
CA THR A 26 -8.82 39.03 -13.08
C THR A 26 -8.97 39.70 -11.72
N THR A 27 -8.33 39.15 -10.69
CA THR A 27 -8.27 39.76 -9.35
C THR A 27 -6.94 40.51 -9.18
N VAL A 28 -7.05 41.82 -8.94
CA VAL A 28 -5.94 42.74 -8.71
C VAL A 28 -5.47 42.63 -7.25
N ALA A 29 -4.16 42.39 -7.06
CA ALA A 29 -3.51 42.34 -5.76
C ALA A 29 -3.39 43.72 -5.09
N PRO A 30 -3.62 43.85 -3.77
CA PRO A 30 -3.11 44.97 -3.00
C PRO A 30 -1.78 44.61 -2.33
N VAL A 31 -0.74 45.36 -2.71
CA VAL A 31 0.55 45.40 -1.99
C VAL A 31 0.34 46.15 -0.68
N VAL A 32 0.50 45.45 0.45
CA VAL A 32 0.62 46.07 1.77
C VAL A 32 1.99 45.73 2.34
N THR A 33 2.89 46.70 2.27
CA THR A 33 4.20 46.67 2.95
C THR A 33 3.97 46.95 4.44
N THR A 34 4.04 45.91 5.27
CA THR A 34 4.02 46.04 6.73
C THR A 34 5.45 46.02 7.26
N ALA A 35 5.88 47.13 7.86
CA ALA A 35 7.18 47.28 8.51
C ALA A 35 7.25 46.45 9.80
N ALA A 36 8.40 45.81 10.03
CA ALA A 36 8.68 45.00 11.22
C ALA A 36 8.83 45.86 12.49
N PRO A 37 8.16 45.53 13.60
CA PRO A 37 8.47 46.12 14.90
C PRO A 37 9.70 45.42 15.52
N SER A 38 10.77 46.18 15.73
CA SER A 38 11.91 45.80 16.57
C SER A 38 11.53 45.97 18.04
N ALA A 39 11.32 44.86 18.76
CA ALA A 39 11.22 44.87 20.22
C ALA A 39 12.13 43.78 20.80
N THR A 40 13.26 44.22 21.35
CA THR A 40 14.16 43.39 22.16
C THR A 40 13.55 43.25 23.55
N THR A 41 12.92 42.11 23.82
CA THR A 41 12.44 41.74 25.16
C THR A 41 13.56 41.03 25.93
N ALA A 42 13.85 41.50 27.13
CA ALA A 42 14.85 40.92 28.02
C ALA A 42 14.48 39.51 28.48
N ALA A 43 15.50 38.64 28.62
CA ALA A 43 15.35 37.26 29.07
C ALA A 43 14.81 37.17 30.51
N PRO A 44 13.88 36.24 30.81
CA PRO A 44 13.42 36.00 32.17
C PRO A 44 14.51 35.31 33.01
N ALA A 45 14.48 35.58 34.32
CA ALA A 45 15.42 35.04 35.30
C ALA A 45 15.26 33.51 35.48
N THR A 46 16.39 32.84 35.69
CA THR A 46 16.50 31.40 35.93
C THR A 46 15.86 31.01 37.27
N THR A 47 14.76 30.26 37.21
CA THR A 47 14.16 29.58 38.36
C THR A 47 14.95 28.31 38.67
N ALA A 48 15.29 28.09 39.95
CA ALA A 48 16.01 26.91 40.42
C ALA A 48 15.19 25.62 40.20
N ALA A 49 15.89 24.54 39.81
CA ALA A 49 15.29 23.23 39.58
C ALA A 49 14.72 22.60 40.87
N PRO A 50 13.57 21.93 40.81
CA PRO A 50 13.05 21.17 41.95
C PRO A 50 13.94 19.95 42.24
N ALA A 51 14.02 19.59 43.52
CA ALA A 51 14.75 18.42 43.99
C ALA A 51 14.12 17.11 43.47
N THR A 52 14.98 16.17 43.07
CA THR A 52 14.63 14.83 42.58
C THR A 52 13.94 14.02 43.67
N THR A 53 12.64 13.80 43.50
CA THR A 53 11.90 12.75 44.23
C THR A 53 12.26 11.39 43.64
N ALA A 54 12.59 10.42 44.49
CA ALA A 54 12.92 9.06 44.08
C ALA A 54 11.74 8.39 43.36
N ALA A 55 12.03 7.67 42.27
CA ALA A 55 11.05 6.94 41.49
C ALA A 55 10.36 5.84 42.33
N PRO A 56 9.05 5.63 42.17
CA PRO A 56 8.38 4.47 42.76
C PRO A 56 8.94 3.18 42.14
N ALA A 57 9.01 2.12 42.95
CA ALA A 57 9.45 0.81 42.49
C ALA A 57 8.54 0.29 41.36
N THR A 58 9.17 -0.17 40.28
CA THR A 58 8.53 -0.86 39.16
C THR A 58 7.80 -2.11 39.67
N THR A 59 6.49 -2.04 39.74
CA THR A 59 5.63 -3.23 39.80
C THR A 59 5.80 -3.95 38.46
N ALA A 60 6.24 -5.21 38.50
CA ALA A 60 6.35 -6.05 37.31
C ALA A 60 5.01 -6.11 36.58
N ALA A 61 5.05 -5.93 35.26
CA ALA A 61 3.90 -6.13 34.39
C ALA A 61 3.33 -7.55 34.62
N PRO A 62 2.00 -7.72 34.66
CA PRO A 62 1.42 -9.05 34.70
C PRO A 62 1.89 -9.82 33.47
N ALA A 63 2.30 -11.07 33.66
CA ALA A 63 2.64 -11.95 32.55
C ALA A 63 1.39 -12.11 31.67
N THR A 64 1.43 -11.58 30.45
CA THR A 64 0.42 -11.83 29.42
C THR A 64 0.41 -13.33 29.17
N THR A 65 -0.60 -14.01 29.69
CA THR A 65 -0.81 -15.42 29.43
C THR A 65 -1.42 -15.51 28.05
N THR A 66 -0.60 -15.85 27.06
CA THR A 66 -1.02 -16.15 25.69
C THR A 66 -1.95 -17.36 25.74
N THR A 67 -3.25 -17.08 25.85
CA THR A 67 -4.30 -18.07 25.67
C THR A 67 -4.81 -17.83 24.27
N MET A 68 -4.41 -18.66 23.30
CA MET A 68 -5.06 -18.69 21.99
C MET A 68 -6.50 -19.15 22.23
N ALA A 69 -7.41 -18.19 22.37
CA ALA A 69 -8.84 -18.44 22.37
C ALA A 69 -9.23 -18.72 20.92
N SER A 70 -9.86 -19.88 20.68
CA SER A 70 -10.56 -20.13 19.42
C SER A 70 -11.54 -18.98 19.18
N GLY A 71 -11.40 -18.31 18.02
CA GLY A 71 -12.18 -17.13 17.65
C GLY A 71 -13.66 -17.32 17.96
N SER A 72 -14.21 -16.43 18.79
CA SER A 72 -15.62 -16.45 19.14
C SER A 72 -16.41 -15.58 18.17
N SER A 73 -17.70 -15.87 17.97
CA SER A 73 -18.57 -15.03 17.13
C SER A 73 -18.65 -13.56 17.58
N SER A 74 -18.28 -13.27 18.84
CA SER A 74 -18.15 -11.89 19.34
C SER A 74 -16.90 -11.16 18.84
N ASP A 75 -15.80 -11.88 18.57
CA ASP A 75 -14.55 -11.29 18.10
C ASP A 75 -14.68 -10.87 16.63
N ALA A 76 -15.28 -11.74 15.80
CA ALA A 76 -15.64 -11.40 14.42
C ALA A 76 -16.57 -10.17 14.37
N ALA A 77 -17.58 -10.09 15.25
CA ALA A 77 -18.47 -8.94 15.30
C ALA A 77 -17.79 -7.65 15.79
N ALA A 78 -16.73 -7.74 16.59
CA ALA A 78 -15.92 -6.59 16.99
C ALA A 78 -15.03 -6.12 15.83
N PHE A 79 -14.43 -7.05 15.11
CA PHE A 79 -13.64 -6.81 13.92
C PHE A 79 -14.46 -6.17 12.79
N SER A 80 -15.63 -6.70 12.43
CA SER A 80 -16.47 -6.08 11.39
C SER A 80 -16.92 -4.65 11.76
N ARG A 81 -17.17 -4.38 13.06
CA ARG A 81 -17.46 -3.00 13.52
C ARG A 81 -16.26 -2.08 13.37
N ALA A 82 -15.05 -2.59 13.66
CA ALA A 82 -13.83 -1.84 13.50
C ALA A 82 -13.56 -1.53 12.01
N LEU A 83 -13.69 -2.52 11.11
CA LEU A 83 -13.55 -2.31 9.66
C LEU A 83 -14.58 -1.32 9.10
N ALA A 84 -15.82 -1.36 9.59
CA ALA A 84 -16.86 -0.42 9.17
C ALA A 84 -16.45 1.04 9.46
N ASN A 85 -15.78 1.31 10.58
CA ASN A 85 -15.30 2.64 10.92
C ASN A 85 -14.09 3.07 10.08
N THR A 86 -13.19 2.13 9.71
CA THR A 86 -12.07 2.46 8.83
C THR A 86 -12.54 2.96 7.45
N SER A 87 -13.76 2.64 7.03
CA SER A 87 -14.34 3.12 5.77
C SER A 87 -14.75 4.61 5.76
N GLU A 88 -14.78 5.28 6.91
CA GLU A 88 -15.16 6.70 6.99
C GLU A 88 -13.97 7.65 6.85
N ILE A 89 -12.75 7.20 7.15
CA ILE A 89 -11.53 7.98 6.95
C ILE A 89 -10.85 7.55 5.65
N ASN A 90 -10.91 8.46 4.66
CA ASN A 90 -10.51 8.18 3.29
C ASN A 90 -9.09 8.63 2.94
N SER A 91 -8.36 9.25 3.86
CA SER A 91 -7.00 9.75 3.59
C SER A 91 -6.02 9.42 4.71
N GLY A 92 -4.73 9.39 4.35
CA GLY A 92 -3.64 9.18 5.29
C GLY A 92 -2.30 8.98 4.60
N ARG A 93 -1.30 8.67 5.42
CA ARG A 93 0.05 8.30 4.99
C ARG A 93 0.31 6.85 5.34
N MET A 94 1.20 6.22 4.57
CA MET A 94 1.61 4.85 4.83
C MET A 94 3.11 4.66 4.61
N GLU A 95 3.66 3.75 5.39
CA GLU A 95 5.02 3.24 5.25
C GLU A 95 4.97 1.73 5.40
N GLY A 96 5.91 1.03 4.78
CA GLY A 96 5.95 -0.41 4.95
C GLY A 96 7.18 -1.07 4.35
N LEU A 97 7.16 -2.39 4.48
CA LEU A 97 8.26 -3.27 4.18
C LEU A 97 7.71 -4.57 3.60
N ILE A 98 8.33 -5.03 2.53
CA ILE A 98 8.11 -6.34 1.94
C ILE A 98 9.39 -7.13 2.15
N GLU A 99 9.30 -8.19 2.96
CA GLU A 99 10.39 -9.11 3.23
C GLU A 99 10.14 -10.40 2.46
N MET A 100 11.14 -10.85 1.69
CA MET A 100 11.12 -12.11 0.96
C MET A 100 12.24 -12.99 1.49
N MET A 101 11.92 -14.25 1.75
CA MET A 101 12.84 -15.27 2.25
C MET A 101 12.93 -16.43 1.28
N GLY A 102 14.11 -17.07 1.25
CA GLY A 102 14.32 -18.29 0.47
C GLY A 102 14.36 -18.04 -1.03
N LEU A 103 15.02 -16.97 -1.47
CA LEU A 103 15.28 -16.71 -2.88
C LEU A 103 16.19 -17.81 -3.47
N GLU A 104 15.82 -18.39 -4.62
CA GLU A 104 16.56 -19.52 -5.21
C GLU A 104 18.01 -19.17 -5.59
N ASP A 105 18.25 -17.94 -6.06
CA ASP A 105 19.57 -17.44 -6.49
C ASP A 105 19.88 -16.04 -5.89
N GLY A 106 19.37 -15.76 -4.69
CA GLY A 106 19.48 -14.45 -4.03
C GLY A 106 20.03 -14.50 -2.60
N PRO A 107 20.03 -13.36 -1.88
CA PRO A 107 20.30 -13.36 -0.44
C PRO A 107 19.25 -14.19 0.32
N GLU A 108 19.63 -14.70 1.50
CA GLU A 108 18.72 -15.49 2.35
C GLU A 108 17.44 -14.71 2.70
N ASP A 109 17.63 -13.42 3.00
CA ASP A 109 16.58 -12.45 3.30
C ASP A 109 16.74 -11.24 2.36
N PHE A 110 15.64 -10.79 1.81
CA PHE A 110 15.57 -9.64 0.92
C PHE A 110 14.44 -8.73 1.32
N SER A 111 14.65 -7.42 1.29
CA SER A 111 13.64 -6.46 1.75
C SER A 111 13.49 -5.27 0.83
N ILE A 112 12.24 -4.90 0.54
CA ILE A 112 11.85 -3.69 -0.22
C ILE A 112 11.06 -2.80 0.73
N THR A 113 11.51 -1.56 0.92
CA THR A 113 10.73 -0.54 1.65
C THR A 113 9.85 0.24 0.69
N PHE A 114 8.69 0.67 1.17
CA PHE A 114 7.84 1.60 0.46
C PHE A 114 7.26 2.66 1.40
N SER A 115 6.83 3.77 0.81
CA SER A 115 6.09 4.84 1.49
C SER A 115 5.05 5.42 0.55
N GLY A 116 4.06 6.12 1.11
CA GLY A 116 3.04 6.74 0.29
C GLY A 116 2.03 7.56 1.07
N GLU A 117 1.10 8.12 0.32
CA GLU A 117 -0.06 8.87 0.81
C GLU A 117 -1.25 8.61 -0.10
N PHE A 118 -2.45 8.65 0.46
CA PHE A 118 -3.68 8.37 -0.25
C PHE A 118 -4.81 9.29 0.18
N ASP A 119 -5.71 9.58 -0.75
CA ASP A 119 -7.03 10.16 -0.52
C ASP A 119 -8.03 9.47 -1.46
N ASN A 120 -8.79 8.53 -0.92
CA ASN A 120 -9.78 7.75 -1.64
C ASN A 120 -10.98 8.58 -2.10
N ALA A 121 -11.27 9.72 -1.46
CA ALA A 121 -12.36 10.60 -1.86
C ALA A 121 -11.99 11.40 -3.12
N GLU A 122 -10.76 11.89 -3.17
CA GLU A 122 -10.20 12.61 -4.32
C GLU A 122 -9.54 11.68 -5.36
N ARG A 123 -9.50 10.36 -5.10
CA ARG A 123 -8.80 9.34 -5.91
C ARG A 123 -7.33 9.69 -6.15
N ILE A 124 -6.66 10.06 -5.06
CA ILE A 124 -5.23 10.33 -5.04
C ILE A 124 -4.54 9.13 -4.41
N PHE A 125 -3.51 8.63 -5.05
CA PHE A 125 -2.62 7.61 -4.49
C PHE A 125 -1.20 7.90 -4.95
N HIS A 126 -0.30 8.20 -4.01
CA HIS A 126 1.11 8.41 -4.29
C HIS A 126 1.93 7.38 -3.54
N PHE A 127 2.73 6.63 -4.27
CA PHE A 127 3.43 5.46 -3.77
C PHE A 127 4.85 5.42 -4.30
N ILE A 128 5.79 5.20 -3.39
CA ILE A 128 7.22 5.19 -3.66
C ILE A 128 7.77 3.87 -3.14
N MET A 129 8.41 3.10 -4.02
CA MET A 129 9.03 1.82 -3.70
C MET A 129 10.54 1.89 -3.97
N ASP A 130 11.34 1.55 -2.97
CA ASP A 130 12.80 1.48 -3.11
C ASP A 130 13.21 0.11 -3.65
N MET A 131 13.54 0.07 -4.94
CA MET A 131 14.00 -1.14 -5.63
C MET A 131 15.52 -1.23 -5.71
N SER A 132 16.27 -0.35 -5.04
CA SER A 132 17.73 -0.36 -5.09
C SER A 132 18.32 -1.67 -4.59
N ALA A 133 17.64 -2.33 -3.65
CA ALA A 133 18.02 -3.65 -3.17
C ALA A 133 18.02 -4.70 -4.30
N LEU A 134 17.13 -4.62 -5.30
CA LEU A 134 17.13 -5.55 -6.46
C LEU A 134 18.37 -5.36 -7.34
N ALA A 135 18.93 -4.15 -7.40
CA ALA A 135 20.17 -3.93 -8.13
C ALA A 135 21.36 -4.66 -7.47
N GLU A 136 21.28 -4.91 -6.15
CA GLU A 136 22.34 -5.53 -5.36
C GLU A 136 22.25 -7.06 -5.29
N THR A 137 21.08 -7.66 -5.54
CA THR A 137 20.92 -9.13 -5.51
C THR A 137 21.73 -9.82 -6.59
N GLY A 138 22.17 -9.10 -7.62
CA GLY A 138 23.18 -9.57 -8.57
C GLY A 138 22.81 -10.89 -9.23
N THR A 139 21.52 -11.15 -9.40
CA THR A 139 21.06 -12.37 -10.08
C THR A 139 21.63 -12.34 -11.49
N ASP A 140 22.09 -13.50 -11.99
CA ASP A 140 22.59 -13.66 -13.37
C ASP A 140 21.52 -13.28 -14.44
N GLU A 141 20.29 -12.97 -14.00
CA GLU A 141 19.16 -12.53 -14.79
C GLU A 141 19.08 -11.01 -15.03
N ILE A 142 19.74 -10.17 -14.22
CA ILE A 142 19.75 -8.71 -14.42
C ILE A 142 21.10 -8.28 -15.04
N PRO A 143 21.13 -7.94 -16.35
CA PRO A 143 22.32 -7.39 -16.97
C PRO A 143 22.90 -6.19 -16.20
N PRO A 144 24.24 -6.10 -16.01
CA PRO A 144 24.86 -5.02 -15.24
C PRO A 144 24.53 -3.61 -15.75
N GLU A 145 24.22 -3.47 -17.04
CA GLU A 145 23.75 -2.22 -17.65
C GLU A 145 22.37 -1.76 -17.13
N PHE A 146 21.57 -2.67 -16.57
CA PHE A 146 20.24 -2.41 -16.07
C PHE A 146 20.18 -2.24 -14.54
N ALA A 147 21.23 -2.63 -13.81
CA ALA A 147 21.29 -2.45 -12.35
C ALA A 147 21.06 -0.99 -11.92
N GLY A 148 21.60 -0.01 -12.69
CA GLY A 148 21.38 1.41 -12.42
C GLY A 148 19.96 1.93 -12.73
N ALA A 149 19.12 1.11 -13.36
CA ALA A 149 17.72 1.44 -13.65
C ALA A 149 16.76 0.98 -12.54
N PHE A 150 17.20 0.04 -11.68
CA PHE A 150 16.50 -0.38 -10.46
C PHE A 150 16.90 0.56 -9.32
N GLY A 151 16.19 1.69 -9.25
CA GLY A 151 16.30 2.66 -8.16
C GLY A 151 14.95 2.80 -7.47
N GLU A 152 14.47 4.02 -7.37
CA GLU A 152 13.12 4.30 -6.89
C GLU A 152 12.10 4.11 -8.02
N MET A 153 11.02 3.39 -7.72
CA MET A 153 9.80 3.41 -8.53
C MET A 153 8.79 4.32 -7.84
N GLU A 154 8.30 5.31 -8.57
CA GLU A 154 7.31 6.26 -8.08
C GLU A 154 6.04 6.12 -8.91
N MET A 155 4.91 5.94 -8.24
CA MET A 155 3.58 5.82 -8.82
C MET A 155 2.69 6.92 -8.25
N LEU A 156 2.05 7.67 -9.13
CA LEU A 156 1.14 8.75 -8.78
C LEU A 156 -0.17 8.56 -9.54
N GLN A 157 -1.24 8.26 -8.83
CA GLN A 157 -2.60 8.26 -9.35
C GLN A 157 -3.30 9.56 -8.97
N ILE A 158 -3.95 10.19 -9.96
CA ILE A 158 -4.85 11.33 -9.77
C ILE A 158 -6.09 11.08 -10.63
N GLY A 159 -7.20 10.75 -9.97
CA GLY A 159 -8.44 10.41 -10.66
C GLY A 159 -8.32 9.07 -11.40
N ASP A 160 -8.59 9.09 -12.71
CA ASP A 160 -8.53 7.91 -13.58
C ASP A 160 -7.17 7.74 -14.28
N GLU A 161 -6.26 8.70 -14.14
CA GLU A 161 -4.91 8.68 -14.74
C GLU A 161 -3.86 8.30 -13.69
N SER A 162 -2.99 7.38 -14.07
CA SER A 162 -1.81 7.00 -13.29
C SER A 162 -0.55 7.43 -14.03
N TYR A 163 0.43 7.92 -13.28
CA TYR A 163 1.75 8.29 -13.75
C TYR A 163 2.77 7.41 -13.03
N MET A 164 3.66 6.79 -13.80
CA MET A 164 4.73 5.97 -13.27
C MET A 164 6.06 6.56 -13.70
N LYS A 165 6.95 6.73 -12.74
CA LYS A 165 8.33 7.08 -12.94
C LYS A 165 9.18 5.91 -12.51
N PHE A 166 9.93 5.38 -13.46
CA PHE A 166 10.80 4.25 -13.23
C PHE A 166 12.00 4.31 -14.17
N GLY A 167 13.21 4.11 -13.63
CA GLY A 167 14.45 4.17 -14.40
C GLY A 167 14.48 3.20 -15.59
N LEU A 168 13.75 2.09 -15.49
CA LEU A 168 13.66 1.08 -16.54
C LEU A 168 13.04 1.59 -17.85
N PHE A 169 12.20 2.64 -17.80
CA PHE A 169 11.64 3.23 -19.01
C PHE A 169 12.70 3.86 -19.93
N SER A 170 13.81 4.32 -19.36
CA SER A 170 14.93 4.87 -20.16
C SER A 170 15.55 3.82 -21.10
N ILE A 171 15.56 2.56 -20.70
CA ILE A 171 16.03 1.43 -21.51
C ILE A 171 15.06 1.14 -22.66
N LEU A 172 13.77 1.40 -22.46
CA LEU A 172 12.73 1.33 -23.48
C LEU A 172 12.71 2.57 -24.39
N GLY A 173 13.71 3.46 -24.27
CA GLY A 173 13.83 4.66 -25.11
C GLY A 173 12.90 5.80 -24.70
N VAL A 174 12.23 5.70 -23.54
CA VAL A 174 11.51 6.83 -22.95
C VAL A 174 12.55 7.82 -22.44
N THR A 175 12.38 9.09 -22.81
CA THR A 175 13.31 10.16 -22.40
C THR A 175 12.69 11.12 -21.38
N THR A 176 11.38 11.01 -21.17
CA THR A 176 10.65 11.74 -20.16
C THR A 176 10.77 11.05 -18.80
N GLU A 177 10.53 11.80 -17.73
CA GLU A 177 10.62 11.28 -16.37
C GLU A 177 9.42 10.39 -16.02
N TRP A 178 8.24 10.78 -16.51
CA TRP A 178 6.99 10.10 -16.22
C TRP A 178 6.45 9.39 -17.46
N VAL A 179 5.74 8.30 -17.20
CA VAL A 179 4.93 7.59 -18.16
C VAL A 179 3.49 7.59 -17.67
N SER A 180 2.54 8.09 -18.47
CA SER A 180 1.13 8.04 -18.12
C SER A 180 0.47 6.78 -18.66
N LEU A 181 -0.46 6.23 -17.88
CA LEU A 181 -1.27 5.08 -18.25
C LEU A 181 -2.65 5.13 -17.57
N PRO A 182 -3.69 4.53 -18.18
CA PRO A 182 -4.96 4.33 -17.50
C PRO A 182 -4.75 3.59 -16.18
N THR A 183 -5.49 3.97 -15.14
CA THR A 183 -5.38 3.32 -13.82
C THR A 183 -5.62 1.82 -13.89
N ASP A 184 -6.59 1.38 -14.71
CA ASP A 184 -6.89 -0.05 -14.89
C ASP A 184 -5.71 -0.85 -15.48
N ASP A 185 -4.80 -0.17 -16.19
CA ASP A 185 -3.60 -0.78 -16.79
C ASP A 185 -2.38 -0.69 -15.86
N ALA A 186 -2.43 0.16 -14.83
CA ALA A 186 -1.29 0.45 -13.95
C ALA A 186 -0.83 -0.75 -13.15
N ALA A 187 -1.78 -1.49 -12.57
CA ALA A 187 -1.48 -2.69 -11.80
C ALA A 187 -0.83 -3.79 -12.68
N GLY A 188 -1.39 -4.08 -13.85
CA GLY A 188 -0.82 -5.07 -14.77
C GLY A 188 0.58 -4.68 -15.27
N THR A 189 0.81 -3.39 -15.50
CA THR A 189 2.12 -2.85 -15.91
C THR A 189 3.15 -3.01 -14.80
N ALA A 190 2.81 -2.67 -13.56
CA ALA A 190 3.68 -2.89 -12.40
C ALA A 190 3.99 -4.38 -12.20
N GLY A 191 2.98 -5.25 -12.25
CA GLY A 191 3.16 -6.70 -12.17
C GLY A 191 4.07 -7.28 -13.26
N SER A 192 4.06 -6.70 -14.47
CA SER A 192 4.95 -7.10 -15.57
C SER A 192 6.43 -6.83 -15.28
N PHE A 193 6.72 -5.93 -14.33
CA PHE A 193 8.08 -5.67 -13.83
C PHE A 193 8.44 -6.50 -12.60
N GLY A 194 7.59 -7.47 -12.22
CA GLY A 194 7.79 -8.30 -11.04
C GLY A 194 7.62 -7.52 -9.73
N THR A 195 7.01 -6.34 -9.78
CA THR A 195 6.78 -5.54 -8.57
C THR A 195 5.43 -5.90 -7.96
N PRO A 196 5.35 -6.12 -6.63
CA PRO A 196 4.07 -6.25 -5.94
C PRO A 196 3.19 -5.05 -6.27
N THR A 197 1.99 -5.32 -6.76
CA THR A 197 1.03 -4.26 -7.06
C THR A 197 0.54 -3.65 -5.76
N PRO A 198 0.59 -2.33 -5.60
CA PRO A 198 -0.08 -1.69 -4.48
C PRO A 198 -1.59 -1.87 -4.69
N SER A 199 -2.20 -2.80 -3.95
CA SER A 199 -3.65 -2.89 -3.82
C SER A 199 -4.09 -2.05 -2.62
N ASP A 200 -5.26 -1.41 -2.69
CA ASP A 200 -5.84 -0.75 -1.52
C ASP A 200 -6.11 -1.83 -0.45
N PRO A 201 -5.44 -1.78 0.70
CA PRO A 201 -5.63 -2.79 1.73
C PRO A 201 -6.99 -2.71 2.40
N LEU A 202 -7.64 -1.55 2.41
CA LEU A 202 -9.02 -1.45 2.90
C LEU A 202 -9.96 -2.19 1.96
N GLU A 203 -9.75 -2.14 0.65
CA GLU A 203 -10.53 -2.94 -0.30
C GLU A 203 -10.30 -4.44 -0.09
N PHE A 204 -9.04 -4.86 0.13
CA PHE A 204 -8.75 -6.24 0.48
C PHE A 204 -9.44 -6.67 1.79
N LEU A 205 -9.32 -5.89 2.85
CA LEU A 205 -9.93 -6.19 4.14
C LEU A 205 -11.46 -6.16 4.10
N ARG A 206 -12.07 -5.28 3.27
CA ARG A 206 -13.51 -5.27 2.99
C ARG A 206 -13.95 -6.55 2.28
N ALA A 207 -13.15 -7.06 1.33
CA ALA A 207 -13.44 -8.33 0.67
C ALA A 207 -13.45 -9.52 1.64
N LEU A 208 -12.71 -9.42 2.76
CA LEU A 208 -12.70 -10.43 3.82
C LEU A 208 -13.92 -10.36 4.75
N ASP A 209 -14.63 -9.23 4.84
CA ASP A 209 -15.83 -9.04 5.67
C ASP A 209 -17.10 -9.71 5.08
N ASN A 210 -16.93 -10.83 4.38
CA ASN A 210 -18.02 -11.65 3.82
C ASN A 210 -18.43 -12.83 4.74
N GLY A 211 -17.91 -12.87 5.97
CA GLY A 211 -18.31 -13.83 7.01
C GLY A 211 -17.71 -15.24 6.89
N GLN A 212 -16.69 -15.42 6.06
CA GLN A 212 -16.00 -16.70 5.84
C GLN A 212 -14.59 -16.77 6.44
N VAL A 213 -14.19 -15.75 7.22
CA VAL A 213 -12.87 -15.68 7.84
C VAL A 213 -12.92 -15.99 9.33
N ASP A 214 -11.90 -16.68 9.82
CA ASP A 214 -11.71 -16.95 11.25
C ASP A 214 -10.99 -15.74 11.88
N VAL A 215 -11.59 -15.12 12.90
CA VAL A 215 -11.04 -13.92 13.56
C VAL A 215 -10.79 -14.19 15.04
N ALA A 216 -9.61 -13.85 15.53
CA ALA A 216 -9.24 -13.94 16.95
C ALA A 216 -8.53 -12.67 17.43
N ILE A 217 -8.83 -12.24 18.66
CA ILE A 217 -8.05 -11.18 19.32
C ILE A 217 -6.76 -11.81 19.87
N VAL A 218 -5.62 -11.26 19.47
CA VAL A 218 -4.28 -11.72 19.92
C VAL A 218 -3.87 -10.98 21.18
N GLY A 219 -4.09 -9.67 21.23
CA GLY A 219 -3.66 -8.83 22.34
C GLY A 219 -3.84 -7.34 22.07
N THR A 220 -3.16 -6.52 22.86
CA THR A 220 -3.13 -5.07 22.70
C THR A 220 -1.70 -4.59 22.56
N GLU A 221 -1.46 -3.63 21.66
CA GLU A 221 -0.14 -3.06 21.40
C GLU A 221 -0.25 -1.55 21.19
N THR A 222 0.84 -0.81 21.40
CA THR A 222 0.89 0.62 21.09
C THR A 222 1.66 0.85 19.80
N ILE A 223 0.99 1.36 18.77
CA ILE A 223 1.59 1.69 17.47
C ILE A 223 1.69 3.21 17.36
N ARG A 224 2.89 3.74 17.16
CA ARG A 224 3.14 5.20 17.05
C ARG A 224 2.52 6.04 18.18
N GLY A 225 2.41 5.47 19.39
CA GLY A 225 1.82 6.13 20.56
C GLY A 225 0.31 5.98 20.71
N VAL A 226 -0.37 5.31 19.78
CA VAL A 226 -1.81 5.00 19.81
C VAL A 226 -2.03 3.60 20.34
N ALA A 227 -2.97 3.44 21.27
CA ALA A 227 -3.35 2.12 21.79
C ALA A 227 -4.21 1.38 20.77
N THR A 228 -3.84 0.13 20.47
CA THR A 228 -4.49 -0.70 19.46
C THR A 228 -4.76 -2.09 19.99
N THR A 229 -5.78 -2.74 19.43
CA THR A 229 -6.08 -4.17 19.60
C THR A 229 -5.60 -4.91 18.36
N GLN A 230 -4.78 -5.95 18.57
CA GLN A 230 -4.33 -6.85 17.53
C GLN A 230 -5.37 -7.94 17.30
N TYR A 231 -5.87 -8.00 16.07
CA TYR A 231 -6.71 -9.07 15.54
C TYR A 231 -5.86 -9.94 14.62
N ARG A 232 -6.04 -11.24 14.70
CA ARG A 232 -5.55 -12.19 13.70
C ARG A 232 -6.73 -12.73 12.92
N VAL A 233 -6.71 -12.50 11.61
CA VAL A 233 -7.66 -13.00 10.64
C VAL A 233 -6.97 -14.12 9.87
N THR A 234 -7.59 -15.28 9.79
CA THR A 234 -7.10 -16.41 9.00
C THR A 234 -7.99 -16.59 7.78
N VAL A 235 -7.40 -16.45 6.60
CA VAL A 235 -8.06 -16.63 5.31
C VAL A 235 -7.66 -17.98 4.76
N ASP A 236 -8.64 -18.84 4.51
CA ASP A 236 -8.42 -20.19 3.98
C ASP A 236 -8.89 -20.24 2.52
N PRO A 237 -7.96 -20.21 1.54
CA PRO A 237 -8.33 -20.15 0.13
C PRO A 237 -9.08 -21.41 -0.32
N GLU A 238 -8.84 -22.57 0.28
CA GLU A 238 -9.57 -23.80 -0.04
C GLU A 238 -11.04 -23.66 0.39
N LYS A 239 -11.30 -23.10 1.58
CA LYS A 239 -12.67 -22.85 2.04
C LYS A 239 -13.38 -21.78 1.21
N LEU A 240 -12.67 -20.73 0.80
CA LEU A 240 -13.23 -19.72 -0.10
C LEU A 240 -13.62 -20.33 -1.45
N ALA A 241 -12.78 -21.24 -1.98
CA ALA A 241 -13.01 -21.92 -3.24
C ALA A 241 -14.16 -22.95 -3.18
N GLU A 242 -14.35 -23.66 -2.06
CA GLU A 242 -15.40 -24.70 -1.92
C GLU A 242 -16.84 -24.17 -2.12
N GLY A 243 -17.06 -22.87 -1.90
CA GLY A 243 -18.36 -22.21 -2.06
C GLY A 243 -18.48 -21.29 -3.27
N ALA A 244 -17.38 -21.03 -3.98
CA ALA A 244 -17.31 -20.05 -5.05
C ALA A 244 -17.80 -20.63 -6.40
N THR A 245 -18.50 -19.79 -7.15
CA THR A 245 -18.75 -19.99 -8.58
C THR A 245 -17.44 -19.85 -9.37
N ASP A 246 -17.43 -20.31 -10.62
CA ASP A 246 -16.26 -20.16 -11.50
C ASP A 246 -15.85 -18.68 -11.66
N GLU A 247 -16.82 -17.76 -11.68
CA GLU A 247 -16.59 -16.30 -11.76
C GLU A 247 -15.99 -15.74 -10.46
N GLU A 248 -16.47 -16.21 -9.30
CA GLU A 248 -15.91 -15.83 -7.99
C GLU A 248 -14.51 -16.41 -7.79
N LEU A 249 -14.25 -17.63 -8.26
CA LEU A 249 -12.92 -18.20 -8.30
C LEU A 249 -11.99 -17.35 -9.16
N GLU A 250 -12.37 -17.03 -10.39
CA GLU A 250 -11.59 -16.17 -11.29
C GLU A 250 -11.32 -14.79 -10.66
N ALA A 251 -12.29 -14.22 -9.94
CA ALA A 251 -12.09 -12.97 -9.20
C ALA A 251 -11.10 -13.14 -8.03
N LEU A 252 -11.17 -14.24 -7.27
CA LEU A 252 -10.19 -14.56 -6.22
C LEU A 252 -8.79 -14.78 -6.82
N GLU A 253 -8.69 -15.43 -7.99
CA GLU A 253 -7.42 -15.61 -8.71
C GLU A 253 -6.85 -14.24 -9.14
N ALA A 254 -7.69 -13.38 -9.71
CA ALA A 254 -7.31 -12.03 -10.13
C ALA A 254 -6.88 -11.13 -8.95
N GLN A 255 -7.42 -11.38 -7.76
CA GLN A 255 -7.01 -10.71 -6.51
C GLN A 255 -5.75 -11.32 -5.89
N GLY A 256 -5.20 -12.38 -6.49
CA GLY A 256 -4.03 -13.08 -5.97
C GLY A 256 -4.31 -13.86 -4.68
N LEU A 257 -5.57 -14.16 -4.37
CA LEU A 257 -5.96 -14.88 -3.15
C LEU A 257 -5.95 -16.41 -3.32
N VAL A 258 -5.47 -16.88 -4.45
CA VAL A 258 -5.21 -18.29 -4.76
C VAL A 258 -3.72 -18.47 -5.06
N GLY A 259 -3.19 -19.68 -4.90
CA GLY A 259 -1.76 -19.96 -5.17
C GLY A 259 -0.85 -19.81 -3.94
N PHE A 260 -1.42 -19.64 -2.75
CA PHE A 260 -0.69 -19.75 -1.49
C PHE A 260 -0.94 -21.09 -0.81
N GLU A 261 0.08 -21.55 -0.10
CA GLU A 261 0.05 -22.80 0.64
C GLU A 261 -0.69 -22.62 1.98
N GLY A 262 -1.83 -23.29 2.11
CA GLY A 262 -2.61 -23.31 3.33
C GLY A 262 -3.31 -21.99 3.65
N ALA A 263 -3.68 -21.83 4.92
CA ALA A 263 -4.41 -20.65 5.37
C ALA A 263 -3.45 -19.48 5.64
N VAL A 264 -3.78 -18.31 5.10
CA VAL A 264 -3.00 -17.07 5.19
C VAL A 264 -3.38 -16.32 6.48
N PRO A 265 -2.47 -16.17 7.45
CA PRO A 265 -2.70 -15.33 8.61
C PRO A 265 -2.46 -13.86 8.25
N ILE A 266 -3.34 -13.00 8.75
CA ILE A 266 -3.27 -11.55 8.63
C ILE A 266 -3.40 -10.97 10.03
N ASP A 267 -2.38 -10.27 10.52
CA ASP A 267 -2.46 -9.53 11.76
C ASP A 267 -2.81 -8.08 11.49
N ILE A 268 -3.78 -7.53 12.23
CA ILE A 268 -4.33 -6.19 12.02
C ILE A 268 -4.43 -5.49 13.37
N TRP A 269 -3.87 -4.30 13.48
CA TRP A 269 -3.89 -3.47 14.68
C TRP A 269 -4.88 -2.33 14.49
N ILE A 270 -5.93 -2.32 15.30
CA ILE A 270 -7.04 -1.36 15.20
C ILE A 270 -7.17 -0.59 16.52
N ASP A 271 -7.28 0.73 16.48
CA ASP A 271 -7.55 1.55 17.66
C ASP A 271 -9.02 1.52 18.12
N ASP A 272 -9.32 2.24 19.21
CA ASP A 272 -10.67 2.34 19.78
C ASP A 272 -11.65 3.11 18.87
N ASP A 273 -11.15 3.94 17.95
CA ASP A 273 -11.94 4.68 16.97
C ASP A 273 -12.25 3.82 15.72
N GLY A 274 -11.58 2.67 15.59
CA GLY A 274 -11.77 1.72 14.48
C GLY A 274 -10.85 2.01 13.28
N LEU A 275 -9.72 2.68 13.49
CA LEU A 275 -8.73 2.94 12.46
C LEU A 275 -7.64 1.87 12.47
N ILE A 276 -7.25 1.41 11.29
CA ILE A 276 -6.14 0.46 11.12
C ILE A 276 -4.83 1.24 11.17
N HIS A 277 -3.98 0.93 12.14
CA HIS A 277 -2.66 1.54 12.30
C HIS A 277 -1.54 0.67 11.72
N ARG A 278 -1.75 -0.65 11.68
CA ARG A 278 -0.81 -1.61 11.10
C ARG A 278 -1.56 -2.82 10.60
N TYR A 279 -1.08 -3.42 9.53
CA TYR A 279 -1.39 -4.81 9.23
C TYR A 279 -0.17 -5.53 8.64
N VAL A 280 -0.12 -6.84 8.87
CA VAL A 280 0.94 -7.74 8.45
C VAL A 280 0.30 -8.93 7.77
N VAL A 281 0.77 -9.23 6.55
CA VAL A 281 0.34 -10.38 5.76
C VAL A 281 1.54 -11.29 5.55
N GLU A 282 1.40 -12.56 5.92
CA GLU A 282 2.43 -13.58 5.69
C GLU A 282 1.91 -14.57 4.66
N VAL A 283 2.55 -14.65 3.50
CA VAL A 283 2.21 -15.59 2.44
C VAL A 283 3.36 -16.55 2.16
N THR A 284 3.01 -17.81 1.98
CA THR A 284 3.92 -18.86 1.53
C THR A 284 3.34 -19.37 0.21
N PRO A 285 4.02 -19.23 -0.94
CA PRO A 285 3.54 -19.80 -2.20
C PRO A 285 3.54 -21.32 -2.12
N THR A 286 2.70 -21.98 -2.93
CA THR A 286 2.77 -23.44 -3.05
C THR A 286 4.10 -23.89 -3.63
N GLU A 287 4.54 -25.14 -3.42
CA GLU A 287 5.76 -25.67 -4.09
C GLU A 287 5.80 -25.44 -5.61
N ALA A 288 4.64 -25.48 -6.28
CA ALA A 288 4.56 -25.23 -7.73
C ALA A 288 4.79 -23.75 -8.08
N ASP A 289 4.23 -22.84 -7.28
CA ASP A 289 4.31 -21.40 -7.51
C ASP A 289 5.62 -20.82 -6.97
N ALA A 290 6.24 -21.43 -5.95
CA ALA A 290 7.51 -20.98 -5.38
C ALA A 290 8.64 -20.99 -6.41
N ALA A 291 8.67 -22.01 -7.29
CA ALA A 291 9.63 -22.10 -8.39
C ALA A 291 9.39 -21.09 -9.52
N GLU A 292 8.18 -20.51 -9.60
CA GLU A 292 7.84 -19.46 -10.56
C GLU A 292 8.03 -18.06 -9.96
N ALA A 293 7.68 -17.90 -8.69
CA ALA A 293 7.78 -16.66 -7.94
C ALA A 293 9.22 -16.35 -7.49
N GLY A 294 10.08 -17.38 -7.38
CA GLY A 294 11.49 -17.24 -7.01
C GLY A 294 11.73 -16.93 -5.54
N PHE A 295 10.72 -17.07 -4.67
CA PHE A 295 10.82 -16.91 -3.21
C PHE A 295 10.04 -18.00 -2.47
N GLY A 296 10.46 -18.31 -1.24
CA GLY A 296 9.83 -19.32 -0.39
C GLY A 296 8.81 -18.78 0.61
N MET A 297 8.96 -17.53 1.06
CA MET A 297 7.99 -16.84 1.92
C MET A 297 8.06 -15.34 1.69
N MET A 298 6.93 -14.65 1.81
CA MET A 298 6.85 -13.21 1.76
C MET A 298 6.07 -12.70 2.98
N THR A 299 6.63 -11.74 3.69
CA THR A 299 5.96 -10.97 4.75
C THR A 299 5.82 -9.54 4.29
N MET A 300 4.61 -9.03 4.30
CA MET A 300 4.34 -7.64 3.94
C MET A 300 3.79 -6.93 5.16
N THR A 301 4.42 -5.82 5.54
CA THR A 301 4.02 -4.98 6.67
C THR A 301 3.66 -3.59 6.15
N TRP A 302 2.51 -3.08 6.58
CA TRP A 302 2.09 -1.72 6.34
C TRP A 302 1.71 -1.06 7.65
N GLU A 303 2.19 0.16 7.84
CA GLU A 303 1.72 1.06 8.90
C GLU A 303 1.01 2.25 8.25
N ILE A 304 -0.17 2.57 8.75
CA ILE A 304 -0.97 3.70 8.30
C ILE A 304 -1.03 4.71 9.45
N PHE A 305 -0.86 5.98 9.12
CA PHE A 305 -0.82 7.07 10.09
C PHE A 305 -1.30 8.36 9.44
N ASP A 306 -1.38 9.44 10.22
CA ASP A 306 -1.90 10.75 9.77
C ASP A 306 -3.28 10.63 9.11
N HIS A 307 -4.13 9.76 9.68
CA HIS A 307 -5.49 9.50 9.23
C HIS A 307 -6.31 10.79 9.15
N GLY A 308 -6.92 11.04 7.99
CA GLY A 308 -7.78 12.19 7.75
C GLY A 308 -7.05 13.49 7.41
N ASP A 309 -5.71 13.47 7.30
CA ASP A 309 -4.96 14.61 6.81
C ASP A 309 -5.30 14.93 5.35
N THR A 310 -5.21 16.21 4.99
CA THR A 310 -5.41 16.64 3.60
C THR A 310 -4.17 16.29 2.78
N ILE A 311 -4.38 15.50 1.73
CA ILE A 311 -3.33 15.13 0.78
C ILE A 311 -3.44 16.02 -0.46
N GLU A 312 -2.35 16.71 -0.81
CA GLU A 312 -2.28 17.54 -2.01
C GLU A 312 -1.14 17.03 -2.89
N VAL A 313 -1.49 16.44 -4.03
CA VAL A 313 -0.53 16.02 -5.05
C VAL A 313 -0.85 16.66 -6.39
N THR A 314 0.17 17.05 -7.13
CA THR A 314 0.03 17.69 -8.44
C THR A 314 0.46 16.73 -9.54
N ALA A 315 -0.32 16.68 -10.61
CA ALA A 315 0.06 15.94 -11.80
C ALA A 315 1.42 16.43 -12.35
N PRO A 316 2.23 15.54 -12.95
CA PRO A 316 3.47 15.94 -13.60
C PRO A 316 3.24 16.95 -14.73
N ASP A 317 4.26 17.74 -15.09
CA ASP A 317 4.18 18.62 -16.25
C ASP A 317 3.99 17.76 -17.52
N PRO A 318 2.98 18.03 -18.37
CA PRO A 318 2.77 17.27 -19.60
C PRO A 318 3.99 17.20 -20.53
N ALA A 319 4.94 18.13 -20.44
CA ALA A 319 6.20 18.08 -21.19
C ALA A 319 7.15 16.97 -20.69
N ASP A 320 6.98 16.52 -19.45
CA ASP A 320 7.78 15.50 -18.78
C ASP A 320 7.05 14.14 -18.72
N VAL A 321 5.97 13.97 -19.50
CA VAL A 321 5.14 12.77 -19.54
C VAL A 321 5.16 12.15 -20.94
N THR A 322 5.40 10.84 -21.02
CA THR A 322 5.16 10.04 -22.22
C THR A 322 3.94 9.15 -22.02
N ASP A 323 3.02 9.13 -22.97
CA ASP A 323 1.87 8.22 -22.93
C ASP A 323 2.32 6.75 -23.17
N PHE A 324 1.94 5.83 -22.28
CA PHE A 324 2.31 4.42 -22.39
C PHE A 324 1.77 3.77 -23.68
N GLY A 325 0.57 4.15 -24.12
CA GLY A 325 -0.02 3.68 -25.38
C GLY A 325 0.83 4.01 -26.62
N SER A 326 1.60 5.09 -26.56
CA SER A 326 2.56 5.46 -27.61
C SER A 326 3.80 4.54 -27.69
N LEU A 327 4.07 3.74 -26.64
CA LEU A 327 5.20 2.81 -26.54
C LEU A 327 4.94 1.45 -27.21
N GLY A 328 3.77 1.24 -27.82
CA GLY A 328 3.32 -0.02 -28.44
C GLY A 328 4.23 -0.65 -29.51
N GLY A 329 5.38 -0.05 -29.84
CA GLY A 329 6.44 -0.65 -30.64
C GLY A 329 7.34 -1.65 -29.89
N PHE A 330 7.25 -1.74 -28.55
CA PHE A 330 8.16 -2.53 -27.72
C PHE A 330 7.63 -3.90 -27.25
N GLY A 331 6.48 -4.36 -27.79
CA GLY A 331 5.95 -5.70 -27.49
C GLY A 331 5.05 -5.76 -26.25
N PHE A 332 4.64 -4.62 -25.69
CA PHE A 332 3.68 -4.51 -24.59
C PHE A 332 2.20 -4.55 -25.04
N SER A 333 1.92 -4.82 -26.33
CA SER A 333 0.56 -4.96 -26.82
C SER A 333 0.00 -6.36 -26.54
N GLY A 334 -0.81 -6.48 -25.48
CA GLY A 334 -1.78 -7.56 -25.31
C GLY A 334 -3.01 -7.35 -26.18
#